data_AF-A0A1F6RQL2-F1
#
_entry.id   AF-A0A1F6RQL2-F1
#
_cell.length_a   1.000
_cell.length_b   1.000
_cell.length_c   1.000
_cell.angle_alpha   90.00
_cell.angle_beta   90.00
_cell.angle_gamma   90.00
#
_symmetry.space_group_name_H-M   'P 1'
#
loop_
_entity.id
_entity.type
_entity.pdbx_description
1 polymer ?
#
loop_
_entity_poly.entity_id
_entity_poly.type
_entity_poly.pdbx_seq_one_letter_code
_entity_poly.pdbx_strand_id
1 'polypeptide(L)'
;MLDENFQEGFEALRGNFALKLQDKLADLISFEKKLEETNYKLEVLQELYQIIHSISGSSGMFGFSEISEAAHKLEEVLKTVIKGNIIIEPKIINQIKMLLSGLKKEMG
;
A
#
# COMPACT_ATOMS: atom_id res chain seq x y z
N MET A 1 -4.01 33.67 10.59
CA MET A 1 -5.12 32.78 11.00
C MET A 1 -5.50 32.02 9.74
N LEU A 2 -5.29 30.69 9.71
CA LEU A 2 -5.84 29.88 8.61
C LEU A 2 -7.36 29.97 8.71
N ASP A 3 -8.04 30.09 7.58
CA ASP A 3 -9.50 30.18 7.51
C ASP A 3 -10.11 28.91 8.15
N GLU A 4 -10.93 29.07 9.19
CA GLU A 4 -11.56 27.96 9.92
C GLU A 4 -12.35 27.05 8.96
N ASN A 5 -12.95 27.62 7.90
CA ASN A 5 -13.65 26.85 6.87
C ASN A 5 -12.72 25.92 6.08
N PHE A 6 -11.46 26.32 5.87
CA PHE A 6 -10.48 25.47 5.19
C PHE A 6 -10.07 24.30 6.06
N GLN A 7 -9.87 24.54 7.37
CA GLN A 7 -9.50 23.48 8.32
C GLN A 7 -10.61 22.43 8.44
N GLU A 8 -11.86 22.85 8.60
CA GLU A 8 -13.00 21.91 8.65
C GLU A 8 -13.14 21.10 7.35
N GLY A 9 -13.00 21.75 6.19
CA GLY A 9 -13.05 21.08 4.89
C GLY A 9 -11.92 20.06 4.72
N PHE A 10 -10.70 20.40 5.15
CA PHE A 10 -9.56 19.49 5.08
C PHE A 10 -9.72 18.28 6.02
N GLU A 11 -10.17 18.48 7.26
CA GLU A 11 -10.44 17.37 8.19
C GLU A 11 -11.54 16.44 7.67
N ALA A 12 -12.59 16.97 7.03
CA ALA A 12 -13.61 16.16 6.38
C ALA A 12 -13.04 15.30 5.24
N LEU A 13 -12.18 15.88 4.39
CA LEU A 13 -11.48 15.15 3.32
C LEU A 13 -10.55 14.07 3.89
N ARG A 14 -9.80 14.40 4.94
CA ARG A 14 -8.92 13.48 5.65
C ARG A 14 -9.69 12.30 6.25
N GLY A 15 -10.84 12.56 6.88
CA GLY A 15 -11.72 11.52 7.42
C GLY A 15 -12.26 10.59 6.32
N ASN A 16 -12.73 11.15 5.20
CA ASN A 16 -13.18 10.37 4.05
C ASN A 16 -12.05 9.51 3.45
N PHE A 17 -10.82 10.03 3.43
CA PHE A 17 -9.66 9.27 3.00
C PHE A 17 -9.32 8.13 3.96
N ALA A 18 -9.43 8.35 5.28
CA ALA A 18 -9.23 7.30 6.28
C ALA A 18 -10.20 6.12 6.09
N LEU A 19 -11.48 6.40 5.79
CA LEU A 19 -12.45 5.35 5.46
C LEU A 19 -12.02 4.55 4.21
N LYS A 20 -11.56 5.22 3.16
CA LYS A 20 -11.04 4.56 1.95
C LYS A 20 -9.79 3.72 2.22
N LEU A 21 -8.94 4.13 3.17
CA LEU A 21 -7.80 3.31 3.60
C LEU A 21 -8.26 2.03 4.29
N GLN A 22 -9.33 2.07 5.09
CA GLN A 22 -9.91 0.87 5.69
C GLN A 22 -10.48 -0.08 4.64
N ASP A 23 -11.17 0.44 3.62
CA ASP A 23 -11.64 -0.38 2.50
C ASP A 23 -10.46 -1.04 1.77
N LYS A 24 -9.40 -0.28 1.47
CA LYS A 24 -8.16 -0.80 0.87
C LYS A 24 -7.47 -1.84 1.74
N LEU A 25 -7.52 -1.72 3.07
CA LEU A 25 -6.98 -2.73 3.98
C LEU A 25 -7.73 -4.05 3.83
N ALA A 26 -9.07 -4.02 3.79
CA ALA A 26 -9.88 -5.21 3.58
C ALA A 26 -9.58 -5.87 2.22
N ASP A 27 -9.39 -5.06 1.17
CA ASP A 27 -8.96 -5.52 -0.15
C ASP A 27 -7.58 -6.18 -0.08
N LEU A 28 -6.59 -5.57 0.59
CA LEU A 28 -5.24 -6.14 0.73
C LEU A 28 -5.23 -7.45 1.51
N ILE A 29 -6.05 -7.58 2.55
CA ILE A 29 -6.21 -8.83 3.30
C ILE A 29 -6.74 -9.94 2.38
N SER A 30 -7.74 -9.62 1.56
CA SER A 30 -8.30 -10.57 0.59
C SER A 30 -7.30 -10.89 -0.53
N PHE A 31 -6.54 -9.90 -0.99
CA PHE A 31 -5.55 -10.02 -2.05
C PHE A 31 -4.33 -10.86 -1.64
N GLU A 32 -3.97 -10.87 -0.35
CA GLU A 32 -2.88 -11.70 0.16
C GLU A 32 -3.11 -13.18 -0.15
N LYS A 33 -4.35 -13.65 -0.04
CA LYS A 33 -4.71 -15.02 -0.44
C LYS A 33 -4.45 -15.28 -1.93
N LYS A 34 -4.79 -14.31 -2.80
CA LYS A 34 -4.51 -14.38 -4.25
C LYS A 34 -3.01 -14.48 -4.53
N LEU A 35 -2.16 -13.76 -3.78
CA LEU A 35 -0.70 -13.87 -3.90
C LEU A 35 -0.22 -15.30 -3.60
N GLU A 36 -0.74 -15.92 -2.54
CA GLU A 36 -0.36 -17.28 -2.15
C GLU A 36 -0.85 -18.33 -3.15
N GLU A 37 -2.12 -18.27 -3.55
CA GLU A 37 -2.71 -19.21 -4.52
C GLU A 37 -2.05 -19.15 -5.90
N THR A 38 -1.51 -17.99 -6.26
CA THR A 38 -0.83 -17.80 -7.54
C THR A 38 0.68 -17.97 -7.46
N ASN A 39 1.22 -18.29 -6.27
CA ASN A 39 2.66 -18.39 -6.01
C ASN A 39 3.42 -17.13 -6.48
N TYR A 40 2.88 -15.94 -6.16
CA TYR A 40 3.52 -14.65 -6.44
C TYR A 40 3.87 -14.45 -7.93
N LYS A 41 2.99 -14.89 -8.84
CA LYS A 41 3.12 -14.64 -10.27
C LYS A 41 3.30 -13.15 -10.57
N LEU A 42 4.10 -12.85 -11.60
CA LEU A 42 4.47 -11.48 -11.97
C LEU A 42 3.24 -10.61 -12.24
N GLU A 43 2.20 -11.14 -12.91
CA GLU A 43 0.98 -10.36 -13.20
C GLU A 43 0.26 -9.94 -11.92
N VAL A 44 0.25 -10.80 -10.90
CA VAL A 44 -0.38 -10.52 -9.60
C VAL A 44 0.45 -9.53 -8.78
N LEU A 45 1.78 -9.59 -8.88
CA LEU A 45 2.66 -8.60 -8.28
C LEU A 45 2.53 -7.22 -8.95
N GLN A 46 2.26 -7.18 -10.26
CA GLN A 46 1.95 -5.93 -10.96
C GLN A 46 0.64 -5.31 -10.47
N GLU A 47 -0.40 -6.13 -10.27
CA GLU A 47 -1.65 -5.66 -9.66
C GLU A 47 -1.42 -5.10 -8.24
N LEU A 48 -0.67 -5.83 -7.39
CA LEU A 48 -0.31 -5.36 -6.05
C LEU A 48 0.42 -4.02 -6.12
N TYR A 49 1.40 -3.88 -7.02
CA TYR A 49 2.15 -2.64 -7.19
C TYR A 49 1.25 -1.44 -7.47
N GLN A 50 0.21 -1.57 -8.30
CA GLN A 50 -0.72 -0.46 -8.56
C GLN A 50 -1.48 -0.04 -7.30
N ILE A 51 -1.91 -1.01 -6.49
CA ILE A 51 -2.60 -0.75 -5.21
C ILE A 51 -1.66 0.00 -4.26
N ILE A 52 -0.42 -0.49 -4.12
CA ILE A 52 0.58 0.08 -3.23
C ILE A 52 1.02 1.47 -3.68
N HIS A 53 1.23 1.69 -4.98
CA HIS A 53 1.57 3.01 -5.53
C HIS A 53 0.50 4.06 -5.20
N SER A 54 -0.78 3.68 -5.30
CA SER A 54 -1.90 4.55 -4.91
C SER A 54 -1.84 4.90 -3.42
N ILE A 55 -1.56 3.94 -2.53
CA ILE A 55 -1.47 4.18 -1.07
C ILE A 55 -0.25 5.05 -0.74
N SER A 56 0.91 4.72 -1.30
CA SER A 56 2.19 5.43 -1.13
C SER A 56 2.05 6.93 -1.42
N GLY A 57 1.50 7.28 -2.59
CA GLY A 57 1.36 8.67 -3.02
C GLY A 57 0.23 9.45 -2.33
N SER A 58 -0.90 8.82 -2.01
CA SER A 58 -2.06 9.54 -1.46
C SER A 58 -2.05 9.69 0.05
N SER A 59 -1.47 8.74 0.80
CA SER A 59 -1.45 8.77 2.26
C SER A 59 -0.65 9.94 2.84
N GLY A 60 0.48 10.29 2.23
CA GLY A 60 1.30 11.42 2.68
C GLY A 60 0.58 12.77 2.57
N MET A 61 -0.27 12.93 1.54
CA MET A 61 -1.04 14.16 1.31
C MET A 61 -2.04 14.46 2.45
N PHE A 62 -2.58 13.42 3.09
CA PHE A 62 -3.56 13.55 4.18
C PHE A 62 -2.93 13.34 5.57
N GLY A 63 -1.60 13.37 5.67
CA GLY A 63 -0.87 13.30 6.94
C GLY A 63 -0.75 11.88 7.52
N PHE A 64 -0.95 10.83 6.73
CA PHE A 64 -0.72 9.43 7.13
C PHE A 64 0.70 9.00 6.75
N SER A 65 1.69 9.61 7.41
CA SER A 65 3.11 9.50 7.04
C SER A 65 3.65 8.08 7.20
N GLU A 66 3.26 7.39 8.25
CA GLU A 66 3.68 6.03 8.59
C GLU A 66 3.16 5.03 7.55
N ILE A 67 1.90 5.17 7.14
CA ILE A 67 1.29 4.39 6.06
C ILE A 67 1.99 4.66 4.73
N SER A 68 2.25 5.93 4.43
CA SER A 68 2.96 6.34 3.20
C SER A 68 4.37 5.74 3.15
N GLU A 69 5.13 5.80 4.24
CA GLU A 69 6.48 5.25 4.32
C GLU A 69 6.48 3.72 4.21
N ALA A 70 5.57 3.03 4.89
CA ALA A 70 5.44 1.58 4.81
C ALA A 70 5.07 1.13 3.38
N ALA A 71 4.13 1.83 2.73
CA ALA A 71 3.74 1.56 1.35
C ALA A 71 4.90 1.80 0.38
N HIS A 72 5.64 2.89 0.53
CA HIS A 72 6.79 3.20 -0.31
C HIS A 72 7.89 2.12 -0.22
N LYS A 73 8.17 1.58 0.97
CA LYS A 73 9.13 0.47 1.14
C LYS A 73 8.72 -0.78 0.36
N LEU A 74 7.43 -1.13 0.39
CA LEU A 74 6.88 -2.24 -0.39
C LEU A 74 6.90 -1.94 -1.90
N GLU A 75 6.57 -0.71 -2.29
CA GLU A 75 6.58 -0.25 -3.68
C GLU A 75 7.94 -0.45 -4.35
N GLU A 76 9.04 -0.08 -3.68
CA GLU A 76 10.38 -0.19 -4.25
C GLU A 76 10.83 -1.65 -4.48
N VAL A 77 10.44 -2.57 -3.60
CA VAL A 77 10.68 -4.01 -3.80
C VAL A 77 9.87 -4.52 -4.99
N LEU A 78 8.58 -4.19 -5.06
CA LEU A 78 7.71 -4.63 -6.16
C LEU A 78 8.18 -4.07 -7.50
N LYS A 79 8.56 -2.79 -7.54
CA LYS A 79 9.10 -2.12 -8.73
C LYS A 79 10.38 -2.79 -9.22
N THR A 80 11.24 -3.24 -8.32
CA THR A 80 12.45 -4.01 -8.68
C THR A 80 12.07 -5.34 -9.34
N VAL A 81 11.10 -6.07 -8.77
CA VAL A 81 10.58 -7.33 -9.34
C VAL A 81 9.90 -7.13 -10.69
N ILE A 82 9.16 -6.04 -10.86
CA ILE A 82 8.41 -5.77 -12.11
C ILE A 82 9.33 -5.32 -13.24
N LYS A 83 10.35 -4.51 -12.92
CA LYS A 83 11.28 -3.96 -13.93
C LYS A 83 12.41 -4.91 -14.27
N GLY A 84 12.86 -5.72 -13.32
CA GLY A 84 13.87 -6.73 -13.57
C GLY A 84 13.20 -7.99 -14.12
N ASN A 85 13.75 -8.57 -15.19
CA ASN A 85 13.50 -9.97 -15.55
C ASN A 85 14.17 -10.89 -14.50
N ILE A 86 13.89 -10.67 -13.22
CA ILE A 86 14.45 -11.44 -12.11
C ILE A 86 13.57 -12.62 -11.80
N ILE A 87 14.21 -13.75 -11.54
CA ILE A 87 13.56 -14.94 -11.01
C ILE A 87 13.06 -14.59 -9.60
N ILE A 88 11.78 -14.83 -9.35
CA ILE A 88 11.17 -14.56 -8.04
C ILE A 88 11.65 -15.66 -7.08
N GLU A 89 12.68 -15.34 -6.31
CA GLU A 89 13.26 -16.24 -5.33
C GLU A 89 12.45 -16.23 -4.01
N PRO A 90 12.47 -17.32 -3.22
CA PRO A 90 11.81 -17.38 -1.92
C PRO A 90 12.18 -16.23 -0.97
N LYS A 91 13.40 -15.70 -1.06
CA LYS A 91 13.85 -14.55 -0.26
C LYS A 91 13.06 -13.28 -0.59
N ILE A 92 12.79 -13.04 -1.87
CA ILE A 92 12.02 -11.88 -2.35
C ILE A 92 10.56 -12.02 -1.91
N ILE A 93 9.99 -13.22 -2.04
CA ILE A 93 8.63 -13.52 -1.56
C ILE A 93 8.51 -13.22 -0.06
N ASN A 94 9.44 -13.72 0.76
CA ASN A 94 9.43 -13.45 2.20
C ASN A 94 9.55 -11.96 2.53
N GLN A 95 10.37 -11.21 1.78
CA GLN A 95 10.49 -9.77 1.94
C GLN A 95 9.17 -9.05 1.61
N ILE A 96 8.50 -9.42 0.51
CA ILE A 96 7.18 -8.88 0.14
C ILE A 96 6.16 -9.18 1.25
N LYS A 97 6.11 -10.41 1.77
CA LYS A 97 5.21 -10.79 2.87
C LYS A 97 5.43 -9.95 4.13
N MET A 98 6.69 -9.78 4.52
CA MET A 98 7.04 -8.99 5.71
C MET A 98 6.61 -7.53 5.56
N LEU A 99 6.88 -6.92 4.41
CA LEU A 99 6.52 -5.52 4.14
C LEU A 99 5.01 -5.33 4.01
N LEU A 100 4.30 -6.26 3.35
CA LEU A 100 2.84 -6.24 3.25
C LEU A 100 2.19 -6.38 4.62
N SER A 101 2.70 -7.27 5.48
CA SER A 101 2.24 -7.39 6.87
C SER A 101 2.46 -6.11 7.67
N GLY A 102 3.64 -5.49 7.53
CA GLY A 102 3.95 -4.21 8.16
C GLY A 102 2.99 -3.10 7.71
N LEU A 103 2.75 -2.95 6.41
CA LEU A 103 1.80 -1.97 5.89
C LEU A 103 0.39 -2.18 6.44
N LYS A 104 -0.12 -3.42 6.41
CA LYS A 104 -1.46 -3.72 6.96
C LYS A 104 -1.58 -3.34 8.44
N LYS A 105 -0.51 -3.48 9.22
CA LYS A 105 -0.46 -3.09 10.63
C LYS A 105 -0.54 -1.56 10.81
N GLU A 106 0.06 -0.77 9.93
CA GLU A 106 -0.04 0.69 9.99
C GLU A 106 -1.43 1.21 9.56
N MET A 107 -2.16 0.41 8.76
CA MET A 107 -3.49 0.76 8.24
C MET A 107 -4.66 0.39 9.18
N GLY A 108 -4.45 -0.51 10.15
CA GLY A 108 -5.47 -1.03 11.06
C GLY A 108 -5.26 -0.59 12.49
#